data_AF-A0A969JMP5-F1
#
_entry.id   AF-A0A969JMP5-F1
#
_cell.length_a   1.000
_cell.length_b   1.000
_cell.length_c   1.000
_cell.angle_alpha   90.00
_cell.angle_beta   90.00
_cell.angle_gamma   90.00
#
_symmetry.space_group_name_H-M   'P 1'
#
loop_
_entity.id
_entity.type
_entity.pdbx_description
1 polymer ?
#
loop_
_entity_poly.entity_id
_entity_poly.type
_entity_poly.pdbx_seq_one_letter_code
_entity_poly.pdbx_strand_id
1 'polypeptide(L)'
;MKVSAVFANLSWHRRVCTLALLSISIGVQAQCLIVEKGQKIQLVSKSYANPLPLTEKKWEKMNTEQRDELIDKLNISIQKGEVKPWMNLTSNFEITEVNNSSPISSFTLKATDGTYVYETTNYCASDTMHLVRNANLVYSVLKGDTLGFAIQGVARIPNKLKVGDKIPSYNDYAITFPETWTKTIKESVKAFSYTTTDNKVGYYQDSESGAFSHGEFKVTERHDVYQTISHKLKISENIENLTINYFVANVTAQEKITVGGKAYDAFVIESESWSKGGIVRDYDAENETIAREQQAKFDALLNKQMEWTTKSGYTNELGYKVSYKKEWFVPGYGPVKIEVHDQFGAIQTYMDIIL
;
A
#
# COMPACT_ATOMS: atom_id res chain seq x y z
N MET A 1 -8.42 7.56 18.43
CA MET A 1 -7.16 6.78 18.44
C MET A 1 -6.35 7.20 17.22
N LYS A 2 -5.10 7.63 17.38
CA LYS A 2 -4.31 8.21 16.26
C LYS A 2 -3.78 7.11 15.33
N VAL A 3 -4.47 6.85 14.22
CA VAL A 3 -4.02 5.95 13.14
C VAL A 3 -2.70 6.44 12.49
N SER A 4 -2.34 7.71 12.72
CA SER A 4 -1.14 8.39 12.24
C SER A 4 0.21 7.82 12.68
N ALA A 5 0.25 6.90 13.66
CA ALA A 5 1.50 6.47 14.30
C ALA A 5 2.25 5.34 13.58
N VAL A 6 1.57 4.51 12.78
CA VAL A 6 2.17 3.31 12.16
C VAL A 6 3.07 3.67 10.96
N PHE A 7 2.81 4.78 10.28
CA PHE A 7 3.61 5.25 9.13
C PHE A 7 4.84 6.10 9.51
N ALA A 8 5.10 6.33 10.80
CA ALA A 8 6.04 7.35 11.26
C ALA A 8 7.50 6.88 11.45
N ASN A 9 7.90 5.71 10.94
CA ASN A 9 9.27 5.19 11.07
C ASN A 9 10.04 5.25 9.74
N LEU A 10 10.79 6.34 9.53
CA LEU A 10 11.68 6.55 8.37
C LEU A 10 12.73 5.45 8.15
N SER A 11 13.09 4.70 9.20
CA SER A 11 13.97 3.53 9.13
C SER A 11 13.31 2.30 8.49
N TRP A 12 11.99 2.16 8.65
CA TRP A 12 11.21 1.05 8.08
C TRP A 12 11.08 1.22 6.56
N HIS A 13 10.79 2.44 6.09
CA HIS A 13 10.81 2.75 4.65
C HIS A 13 12.17 2.49 4.00
N ARG A 14 13.30 2.89 4.62
CA ARG A 14 14.62 2.59 4.05
C ARG A 14 14.83 1.08 3.80
N ARG A 15 14.52 0.23 4.77
CA ARG A 15 14.72 -1.23 4.66
C ARG A 15 13.79 -1.90 3.65
N VAL A 16 12.51 -1.53 3.65
CA VAL A 16 11.52 -2.07 2.69
C VAL A 16 11.80 -1.56 1.27
N CYS A 17 12.27 -0.31 1.10
CA CYS A 17 12.69 0.20 -0.19
C CYS A 17 13.88 -0.59 -0.76
N THR A 18 14.96 -0.85 0.01
CA THR A 18 16.10 -1.66 -0.46
C THR A 18 15.66 -3.04 -0.98
N LEU A 19 14.62 -3.64 -0.39
CA LEU A 19 14.05 -4.93 -0.80
C LEU A 19 13.08 -4.85 -2.01
N ALA A 20 12.44 -3.71 -2.24
CA ALA A 20 11.65 -3.46 -3.46
C ALA A 20 12.54 -3.09 -4.67
N LEU A 21 13.74 -2.58 -4.41
CA LEU A 21 14.72 -2.10 -5.39
C LEU A 21 15.63 -3.20 -6.00
N LEU A 22 15.44 -4.48 -5.63
CA LEU A 22 16.34 -5.59 -5.99
C LEU A 22 16.18 -6.16 -7.42
N SER A 23 15.13 -5.81 -8.17
CA SER A 23 14.93 -6.32 -9.55
C SER A 23 15.36 -5.35 -10.63
N ILE A 24 16.66 -5.28 -10.88
CA ILE A 24 17.20 -4.72 -12.12
C ILE A 24 18.39 -5.57 -12.57
N SER A 25 18.39 -6.07 -13.81
CA SER A 25 19.06 -7.34 -14.15
C SER A 25 19.51 -7.40 -15.63
N ILE A 26 20.80 -7.67 -15.96
CA ILE A 26 21.62 -7.11 -17.09
C ILE A 26 22.12 -8.11 -18.22
N GLY A 27 21.97 -7.79 -19.54
CA GLY A 27 22.35 -8.62 -20.73
C GLY A 27 21.62 -8.76 -22.11
N VAL A 28 22.29 -8.43 -23.23
CA VAL A 28 22.06 -9.03 -24.59
C VAL A 28 23.34 -9.56 -25.25
N GLN A 29 23.45 -10.86 -25.57
CA GLN A 29 23.83 -11.38 -26.91
C GLN A 29 24.03 -12.91 -26.88
N ALA A 30 23.19 -13.63 -27.63
CA ALA A 30 23.16 -15.10 -27.80
C ALA A 30 22.94 -15.93 -26.50
N GLN A 31 23.64 -15.59 -25.42
CA GLN A 31 23.29 -15.82 -24.03
C GLN A 31 22.45 -14.61 -23.54
N CYS A 32 21.50 -14.83 -22.63
CA CYS A 32 20.60 -13.76 -22.19
C CYS A 32 21.23 -12.74 -21.22
N LEU A 33 22.54 -12.84 -20.93
CA LEU A 33 23.22 -12.13 -19.84
C LEU A 33 24.49 -11.41 -20.37
N ILE A 34 24.71 -10.15 -19.98
CA ILE A 34 25.97 -9.37 -20.10
C ILE A 34 26.34 -8.90 -18.69
N VAL A 35 26.08 -9.73 -17.68
CA VAL A 35 26.69 -9.57 -16.37
C VAL A 35 27.98 -10.36 -16.31
N GLU A 36 29.01 -9.73 -15.73
CA GLU A 36 30.24 -10.41 -15.37
C GLU A 36 30.32 -10.59 -13.86
N LYS A 37 30.86 -11.72 -13.39
CA LYS A 37 31.08 -11.95 -11.96
C LYS A 37 32.06 -10.91 -11.40
N GLY A 38 31.70 -10.28 -10.30
CA GLY A 38 32.41 -9.17 -9.68
C GLY A 38 32.03 -7.79 -10.23
N GLN A 39 31.16 -7.72 -11.25
CA GLN A 39 30.61 -6.44 -11.73
C GLN A 39 29.81 -5.77 -10.62
N LYS A 40 30.02 -4.46 -10.47
CA LYS A 40 29.31 -3.62 -9.51
C LYS A 40 28.26 -2.79 -10.23
N ILE A 41 27.14 -2.58 -9.55
CA ILE A 41 25.98 -1.87 -10.06
C ILE A 41 25.53 -0.93 -8.95
N GLN A 42 25.40 0.36 -9.24
CA GLN A 42 24.87 1.33 -8.31
C GLN A 42 23.49 1.78 -8.76
N LEU A 43 22.51 1.65 -7.87
CA LEU A 43 21.16 2.15 -8.07
C LEU A 43 20.98 3.44 -7.26
N VAL A 44 20.63 4.53 -7.93
CA VAL A 44 20.26 5.79 -7.30
C VAL A 44 18.75 5.95 -7.40
N SER A 45 18.08 6.06 -6.24
CA SER A 45 16.64 6.29 -6.13
C SER A 45 16.37 7.63 -5.44
N LYS A 46 15.62 8.51 -6.11
CA LYS A 46 15.14 9.78 -5.57
C LYS A 46 13.64 9.73 -5.46
N SER A 47 13.11 9.86 -4.25
CA SER A 47 11.66 9.89 -4.01
C SER A 47 11.18 11.26 -3.56
N TYR A 48 10.02 11.62 -4.09
CA TYR A 48 9.31 12.88 -3.93
C TYR A 48 7.98 12.60 -3.25
N ALA A 49 7.44 13.61 -2.58
CA ALA A 49 6.14 13.54 -1.95
C ALA A 49 5.20 14.39 -2.79
N ASN A 50 3.96 13.94 -2.99
CA ASN A 50 2.90 14.77 -3.51
C ASN A 50 2.13 15.39 -2.32
N PRO A 51 2.41 16.66 -1.94
CA PRO A 51 1.71 17.29 -0.84
C PRO A 51 0.31 17.79 -1.23
N LEU A 52 0.05 18.00 -2.52
CA LEU A 52 -1.12 18.72 -3.02
C LEU A 52 -2.46 18.18 -2.48
N PRO A 53 -2.70 16.85 -2.42
CA PRO A 53 -3.94 16.31 -1.88
C PRO A 53 -4.17 16.58 -0.38
N LEU A 54 -3.14 16.98 0.36
CA LEU A 54 -3.17 17.32 1.79
C LEU A 54 -3.06 18.84 2.04
N THR A 55 -2.35 19.58 1.18
CA THR A 55 -2.11 21.02 1.34
C THR A 55 -3.14 21.89 0.62
N GLU A 56 -3.67 21.44 -0.51
CA GLU A 56 -4.59 22.24 -1.31
C GLU A 56 -5.99 22.27 -0.73
N LYS A 57 -6.40 23.46 -0.30
CA LYS A 57 -7.73 23.70 0.27
C LYS A 57 -8.78 23.36 -0.79
N LYS A 58 -9.58 22.34 -0.49
CA LYS A 58 -10.64 21.79 -1.35
C LYS A 58 -10.12 20.98 -2.55
N TRP A 59 -8.97 20.30 -2.47
CA TRP A 59 -8.52 19.32 -3.49
C TRP A 59 -9.67 18.43 -4.00
N GLU A 60 -10.45 17.85 -3.08
CA GLU A 60 -11.63 17.01 -3.36
C GLU A 60 -12.72 17.68 -4.22
N LYS A 61 -12.76 19.02 -4.28
CA LYS A 61 -13.75 19.83 -5.01
C LYS A 61 -13.18 20.51 -6.26
N MET A 62 -11.86 20.43 -6.49
CA MET A 62 -11.26 20.85 -7.77
C MET A 62 -11.71 19.90 -8.88
N ASN A 63 -11.89 20.43 -10.09
CA ASN A 63 -12.09 19.60 -11.28
C ASN A 63 -10.75 18.98 -11.71
N THR A 64 -10.77 18.09 -12.72
CA THR A 64 -9.56 17.41 -13.22
C THR A 64 -8.53 18.42 -13.74
N GLU A 65 -8.93 19.34 -14.62
CA GLU A 65 -8.06 20.36 -15.22
C GLU A 65 -7.28 21.19 -14.18
N GLN A 66 -7.92 21.59 -13.07
CA GLN A 66 -7.28 22.34 -11.98
C GLN A 66 -6.26 21.49 -11.21
N ARG A 67 -6.50 20.19 -11.07
CA ARG A 67 -5.54 19.27 -10.44
C ARG A 67 -4.36 19.05 -11.37
N ASP A 68 -4.63 18.79 -12.65
CA ASP A 68 -3.62 18.54 -13.67
C ASP A 68 -2.66 19.75 -13.79
N GLU A 69 -3.17 20.99 -13.82
CA GLU A 69 -2.33 22.20 -13.85
C GLU A 69 -1.39 22.32 -12.63
N LEU A 70 -1.84 21.88 -11.44
CA LEU A 70 -1.02 21.88 -10.22
C LEU A 70 0.00 20.73 -10.20
N ILE A 71 -0.38 19.56 -10.71
CA ILE A 71 0.48 18.39 -10.86
C ILE A 71 1.59 18.67 -11.89
N ASP A 72 1.27 19.27 -13.04
CA ASP A 72 2.25 19.65 -14.06
C ASP A 72 3.26 20.67 -13.52
N LYS A 73 2.80 21.69 -12.79
CA LYS A 73 3.70 22.64 -12.10
C LYS A 73 4.63 21.93 -11.12
N LEU A 74 4.11 21.02 -10.30
CA LEU A 74 4.92 20.22 -9.37
C LEU A 74 5.95 19.36 -10.11
N ASN A 75 5.53 18.68 -11.18
CA ASN A 75 6.38 17.82 -11.99
C ASN A 75 7.51 18.61 -12.66
N ILE A 76 7.20 19.78 -13.24
CA ILE A 76 8.19 20.70 -13.83
C ILE A 76 9.20 21.16 -12.76
N SER A 77 8.76 21.54 -11.56
CA SER A 77 9.66 21.94 -10.47
C SER A 77 10.49 20.77 -9.92
N ILE A 78 9.98 19.53 -9.94
CA ILE A 78 10.76 18.32 -9.64
C ILE A 78 11.86 18.11 -10.69
N GLN A 79 11.52 18.17 -11.98
CA GLN A 79 12.46 17.97 -13.09
C GLN A 79 13.55 19.04 -13.17
N LYS A 80 13.23 20.29 -12.82
CA LYS A 80 14.20 21.38 -12.66
C LYS A 80 15.08 21.27 -11.41
N GLY A 81 14.77 20.35 -10.49
CA GLY A 81 15.48 20.21 -9.21
C GLY A 81 15.13 21.27 -8.15
N GLU A 82 14.06 22.04 -8.37
CA GLU A 82 13.55 23.05 -7.42
C GLU A 82 12.92 22.37 -6.18
N VAL A 83 12.32 21.20 -6.38
CA VAL A 83 11.80 20.35 -5.29
C VAL A 83 12.90 19.38 -4.85
N LYS A 84 13.30 19.45 -3.58
CA LYS A 84 14.25 18.49 -2.99
C LYS A 84 13.54 17.14 -2.73
N PRO A 85 14.13 15.99 -3.12
CA PRO A 85 13.57 14.68 -2.76
C PRO A 85 13.58 14.49 -1.24
N TRP A 86 12.49 13.94 -0.68
CA TRP A 86 12.40 13.63 0.75
C TRP A 86 13.24 12.41 1.13
N MET A 87 13.49 11.53 0.16
CA MET A 87 14.41 10.41 0.28
C MET A 87 15.32 10.36 -0.95
N ASN A 88 16.62 10.26 -0.70
CA ASN A 88 17.63 9.89 -1.69
C ASN A 88 18.34 8.65 -1.14
N LEU A 89 18.37 7.57 -1.93
CA LEU A 89 18.92 6.28 -1.56
C LEU A 89 19.87 5.82 -2.66
N THR A 90 21.08 5.46 -2.27
CA THR A 90 22.07 4.83 -3.14
C THR A 90 22.30 3.42 -2.64
N SER A 91 21.96 2.42 -3.45
CA SER A 91 22.20 1.00 -3.16
C SER A 91 23.29 0.47 -4.07
N ASN A 92 24.28 -0.20 -3.52
CA ASN A 92 25.35 -0.84 -4.29
C ASN A 92 25.12 -2.35 -4.31
N PHE A 93 25.16 -2.92 -5.51
CA PHE A 93 25.02 -4.36 -5.76
C PHE A 93 26.30 -4.89 -6.41
N GLU A 94 26.59 -6.16 -6.16
CA GLU A 94 27.65 -6.92 -6.80
C GLU A 94 27.10 -8.20 -7.42
N ILE A 95 27.54 -8.54 -8.63
CA ILE A 95 27.24 -9.82 -9.26
C ILE A 95 28.15 -10.89 -8.65
N THR A 96 27.64 -11.70 -7.72
CA THR A 96 28.45 -12.71 -7.01
C THR A 96 28.61 -14.00 -7.79
N GLU A 97 27.63 -14.33 -8.62
CA GLU A 97 27.57 -15.58 -9.39
C GLU A 97 26.97 -15.31 -10.77
N VAL A 98 27.50 -15.99 -11.78
CA VAL A 98 26.95 -16.05 -13.15
C VAL A 98 27.06 -17.49 -13.62
N ASN A 99 25.97 -18.01 -14.17
CA ASN A 99 25.87 -19.33 -14.79
C ASN A 99 25.34 -19.13 -16.21
N ASN A 100 26.15 -19.44 -17.22
CA ASN A 100 25.78 -19.30 -18.64
C ASN A 100 25.44 -20.66 -19.30
N SER A 101 25.00 -21.63 -18.49
CA SER A 101 24.59 -22.95 -18.99
C SER A 101 23.30 -22.86 -19.83
N SER A 102 23.20 -23.70 -20.86
CA SER A 102 21.94 -23.92 -21.58
C SER A 102 21.16 -25.05 -20.88
N PRO A 103 19.81 -24.99 -20.76
CA PRO A 103 18.90 -23.99 -21.33
C PRO A 103 18.53 -22.81 -20.40
N ILE A 104 19.15 -22.72 -19.21
CA ILE A 104 18.86 -21.68 -18.21
C ILE A 104 20.16 -21.00 -17.78
N SER A 105 20.31 -19.74 -18.17
CA SER A 105 21.39 -18.87 -17.67
C SER A 105 20.90 -18.05 -16.48
N SER A 106 21.67 -17.95 -15.40
CA SER A 106 21.28 -17.21 -14.18
C SER A 106 22.42 -16.38 -13.62
N PHE A 107 22.09 -15.43 -12.74
CA PHE A 107 23.07 -14.68 -11.97
C PHE A 107 22.50 -14.19 -10.64
N THR A 108 23.38 -14.03 -9.67
CA THR A 108 23.02 -13.58 -8.32
C THR A 108 23.53 -12.16 -8.08
N LEU A 109 22.62 -11.25 -7.75
CA LEU A 109 22.89 -9.91 -7.25
C LEU A 109 22.97 -9.95 -5.73
N LYS A 110 23.99 -9.32 -5.16
CA LYS A 110 24.16 -9.13 -3.72
C LYS A 110 24.20 -7.66 -3.37
N ALA A 111 23.33 -7.21 -2.46
CA ALA A 111 23.43 -5.94 -1.76
C ALA A 111 23.85 -6.17 -0.29
N THR A 112 24.57 -5.20 0.28
CA THR A 112 24.91 -5.20 1.72
C THR A 112 24.56 -3.85 2.33
N ASP A 113 23.75 -3.84 3.38
CA ASP A 113 23.39 -2.66 4.18
C ASP A 113 23.70 -2.93 5.65
N GLY A 114 24.83 -2.39 6.12
CA GLY A 114 25.37 -2.70 7.45
C GLY A 114 25.65 -4.20 7.63
N THR A 115 24.93 -4.84 8.55
CA THR A 115 25.02 -6.28 8.83
C THR A 115 24.10 -7.14 7.96
N TYR A 116 23.22 -6.54 7.16
CA TYR A 116 22.24 -7.26 6.37
C TYR A 116 22.76 -7.50 4.95
N VAL A 117 22.73 -8.75 4.53
CA VAL A 117 23.01 -9.18 3.16
C VAL A 117 21.68 -9.53 2.50
N TYR A 118 21.43 -8.96 1.32
CA TYR A 118 20.29 -9.30 0.48
C TYR A 118 20.81 -9.90 -0.82
N GLU A 119 20.27 -11.05 -1.20
CA GLU A 119 20.66 -11.74 -2.43
C GLU A 119 19.42 -12.08 -3.25
N THR A 120 19.48 -11.84 -4.57
CA THR A 120 18.45 -12.29 -5.50
C THR A 120 19.06 -12.90 -6.76
N THR A 121 18.47 -13.98 -7.23
CA THR A 121 18.94 -14.73 -8.41
C THR A 121 17.97 -14.51 -9.56
N ASN A 122 18.40 -13.73 -10.55
CA ASN A 122 17.69 -13.56 -11.80
C ASN A 122 18.10 -14.65 -12.78
N TYR A 123 17.20 -15.04 -13.68
CA TYR A 123 17.51 -16.05 -14.69
C TYR A 123 16.80 -15.75 -16.01
N CYS A 124 17.37 -16.28 -17.09
CA CYS A 124 16.71 -16.40 -18.37
C CYS A 124 16.45 -17.87 -18.67
N ALA A 125 15.24 -18.18 -19.12
CA ALA A 125 14.90 -19.46 -19.68
C ALA A 125 14.39 -19.22 -21.11
N SER A 126 14.94 -19.94 -22.09
CA SER A 126 14.67 -19.71 -23.52
C SER A 126 14.97 -18.26 -23.95
N ASP A 127 13.96 -17.46 -24.25
CA ASP A 127 14.08 -16.05 -24.67
C ASP A 127 13.57 -15.05 -23.63
N THR A 128 13.14 -15.52 -22.46
CA THR A 128 12.45 -14.71 -21.45
C THR A 128 13.30 -14.53 -20.21
N MET A 129 13.52 -13.28 -19.79
CA MET A 129 14.12 -12.97 -18.51
C MET A 129 13.07 -13.00 -17.40
N HIS A 130 13.42 -13.67 -16.31
CA HIS A 130 12.68 -13.78 -15.07
C HIS A 130 13.33 -12.90 -14.01
N LEU A 131 12.69 -11.76 -13.72
CA LEU A 131 13.10 -10.84 -12.68
C LEU A 131 12.57 -11.33 -11.33
N VAL A 132 13.45 -11.95 -10.56
CA VAL A 132 13.17 -12.38 -9.18
C VAL A 132 13.68 -11.27 -8.25
N ARG A 133 12.85 -10.83 -7.31
CA ARG A 133 13.29 -9.85 -6.27
C ARG A 133 13.83 -10.51 -5.02
N ASN A 134 13.30 -11.67 -4.65
CA ASN A 134 13.80 -12.54 -3.58
C ASN A 134 13.49 -14.00 -3.92
N ALA A 135 14.39 -14.91 -3.57
CA ALA A 135 14.19 -16.35 -3.76
C ALA A 135 13.28 -17.00 -2.69
N ASN A 136 13.04 -16.29 -1.58
CA ASN A 136 12.31 -16.78 -0.40
C ASN A 136 11.28 -15.74 0.10
N LEU A 137 10.49 -16.11 1.11
CA LEU A 137 9.64 -15.18 1.84
C LEU A 137 10.45 -14.01 2.40
N VAL A 138 9.98 -12.79 2.15
CA VAL A 138 10.59 -11.56 2.66
C VAL A 138 9.95 -11.22 4.01
N TYR A 139 10.62 -11.58 5.10
CA TYR A 139 10.12 -11.30 6.45
C TYR A 139 10.25 -9.81 6.81
N SER A 140 9.15 -9.24 7.31
CA SER A 140 9.15 -7.89 7.89
C SER A 140 9.55 -7.98 9.36
N VAL A 141 10.67 -7.37 9.74
CA VAL A 141 11.21 -7.45 11.11
C VAL A 141 11.35 -6.05 11.73
N LEU A 142 10.77 -5.85 12.90
CA LEU A 142 10.84 -4.61 13.67
C LEU A 142 11.37 -4.90 15.07
N LYS A 143 12.47 -4.24 15.47
CA LYS A 143 13.14 -4.41 16.78
C LYS A 143 13.58 -5.84 17.14
N GLY A 144 13.55 -6.77 16.18
CA GLY A 144 13.88 -8.19 16.38
C GLY A 144 12.66 -9.10 16.19
N ASP A 145 11.45 -8.57 16.36
CA ASP A 145 10.21 -9.32 16.19
C ASP A 145 9.82 -9.40 14.72
N THR A 146 9.47 -10.59 14.26
CA THR A 146 8.94 -10.78 12.90
C THR A 146 7.46 -10.43 12.88
N LEU A 147 7.12 -9.35 12.17
CA LEU A 147 5.76 -8.82 12.07
C LEU A 147 4.93 -9.47 10.95
N GLY A 148 5.55 -10.22 10.04
CA GLY A 148 4.87 -10.79 8.87
C GLY A 148 5.82 -11.13 7.74
N PHE A 149 5.27 -11.40 6.56
CA PHE A 149 6.04 -11.74 5.37
C PHE A 149 5.42 -11.17 4.09
N ALA A 150 6.23 -11.09 3.03
CA ALA A 150 5.79 -10.86 1.67
C ALA A 150 6.27 -11.96 0.72
N ILE A 151 5.41 -12.31 -0.24
CA ILE A 151 5.68 -13.12 -1.41
C ILE A 151 5.74 -12.16 -2.60
N GLN A 152 6.89 -12.09 -3.25
CA GLN A 152 7.09 -11.23 -4.41
C GLN A 152 6.94 -12.03 -5.70
N GLY A 153 6.10 -11.55 -6.62
CA GLY A 153 5.95 -12.12 -7.95
C GLY A 153 7.20 -11.97 -8.80
N VAL A 154 7.35 -12.87 -9.76
CA VAL A 154 8.43 -12.87 -10.74
C VAL A 154 7.96 -12.16 -12.00
N ALA A 155 8.58 -11.03 -12.35
CA ALA A 155 8.29 -10.38 -13.63
C ALA A 155 8.89 -11.21 -14.77
N ARG A 156 8.18 -11.30 -15.90
CA ARG A 156 8.60 -12.11 -17.06
C ARG A 156 8.62 -11.22 -18.28
N ILE A 157 9.81 -10.91 -18.77
CA ILE A 157 10.00 -9.96 -19.87
C ILE A 157 10.78 -10.68 -20.99
N PRO A 158 10.19 -10.87 -22.18
CA PRO A 158 10.92 -11.39 -23.33
C PRO A 158 12.12 -10.51 -23.67
N ASN A 159 13.24 -11.10 -24.08
CA ASN A 159 14.42 -10.36 -24.52
C ASN A 159 14.33 -9.90 -25.98
N LYS A 160 13.33 -10.37 -26.73
CA LYS A 160 13.06 -10.01 -28.14
C LYS A 160 11.81 -9.13 -28.23
N LEU A 161 11.85 -7.99 -27.55
CA LEU A 161 10.77 -7.01 -27.58
C LEU A 161 10.72 -6.24 -28.90
N LYS A 162 9.53 -5.73 -29.21
CA LYS A 162 9.26 -4.67 -30.18
C LYS A 162 8.16 -3.75 -29.64
N VAL A 163 8.06 -2.55 -30.20
CA VAL A 163 6.95 -1.62 -29.91
C VAL A 163 5.61 -2.29 -30.20
N GLY A 164 4.66 -2.16 -29.26
CA GLY A 164 3.35 -2.80 -29.28
C GLY A 164 3.27 -4.16 -28.59
N ASP A 165 4.38 -4.74 -28.14
CA ASP A 165 4.35 -5.97 -27.33
C ASP A 165 3.72 -5.73 -25.96
N LYS A 166 3.03 -6.76 -25.45
CA LYS A 166 2.40 -6.78 -24.12
C LYS A 166 3.23 -7.60 -23.15
N ILE A 167 3.45 -7.07 -21.96
CA ILE A 167 4.20 -7.76 -20.90
C ILE A 167 3.20 -8.36 -19.88
N PRO A 168 3.35 -9.62 -19.46
CA PRO A 168 2.44 -10.23 -18.49
C PRO A 168 2.55 -9.57 -17.10
N SER A 169 1.40 -9.39 -16.46
CA SER A 169 1.31 -8.93 -15.08
C SER A 169 1.84 -9.96 -14.08
N TYR A 170 2.25 -9.50 -12.90
CA TYR A 170 2.64 -10.34 -11.78
C TYR A 170 2.18 -9.75 -10.45
N ASN A 171 1.91 -10.61 -9.48
CA ASN A 171 1.32 -10.22 -8.20
C ASN A 171 2.31 -10.34 -7.05
N ASP A 172 2.29 -9.35 -6.18
CA ASP A 172 2.93 -9.36 -4.87
C ASP A 172 1.85 -9.47 -3.79
N TYR A 173 2.13 -10.28 -2.78
CA TYR A 173 1.28 -10.40 -1.59
C TYR A 173 2.10 -10.11 -0.35
N ALA A 174 1.56 -9.34 0.59
CA ALA A 174 2.17 -9.13 1.90
C ALA A 174 1.10 -9.23 3.00
N ILE A 175 1.45 -9.85 4.12
CA ILE A 175 0.58 -10.05 5.27
C ILE A 175 1.37 -9.87 6.56
N THR A 176 0.79 -9.17 7.55
CA THR A 176 1.31 -9.20 8.93
C THR A 176 0.77 -10.41 9.67
N PHE A 177 1.55 -10.98 10.59
CA PHE A 177 0.98 -11.92 11.55
C PHE A 177 -0.06 -11.19 12.43
N PRO A 178 -1.13 -11.87 12.86
CA PRO A 178 -2.18 -11.20 13.64
C PRO A 178 -1.66 -10.73 15.00
N GLU A 179 -1.78 -9.43 15.27
CA GLU A 179 -1.59 -8.88 16.61
C GLU A 179 -2.91 -9.02 17.40
N THR A 180 -2.84 -9.60 18.60
CA THR A 180 -4.03 -9.78 19.44
C THR A 180 -3.97 -8.95 20.71
N TRP A 181 -5.02 -8.19 21.00
CA TRP A 181 -5.18 -7.46 22.26
C TRP A 181 -6.59 -7.59 22.81
N THR A 182 -6.76 -7.26 24.10
CA THR A 182 -8.08 -7.23 24.76
C THR A 182 -8.51 -5.79 25.03
N LYS A 183 -9.80 -5.52 24.84
CA LYS A 183 -10.45 -4.25 25.18
C LYS A 183 -11.70 -4.53 26.01
N THR A 184 -11.90 -3.77 27.08
CA THR A 184 -13.17 -3.81 27.82
C THR A 184 -14.20 -2.92 27.14
N ILE A 185 -15.37 -3.46 26.82
CA ILE A 185 -16.55 -2.71 26.37
C ILE A 185 -17.55 -2.64 27.52
N LYS A 186 -18.17 -1.48 27.70
CA LYS A 186 -19.25 -1.26 28.67
C LYS A 186 -20.59 -1.25 27.95
N GLU A 187 -21.53 -2.03 28.45
CA GLU A 187 -22.91 -2.10 27.97
C GLU A 187 -23.86 -1.68 29.10
N SER A 188 -24.85 -0.86 28.79
CA SER A 188 -25.89 -0.44 29.73
C SER A 188 -27.10 -1.35 29.57
N VAL A 189 -27.25 -2.33 30.46
CA VAL A 189 -28.38 -3.25 30.46
C VAL A 189 -29.41 -2.83 31.51
N LYS A 190 -30.69 -2.97 31.17
CA LYS A 190 -31.78 -2.66 32.10
C LYS A 190 -31.77 -3.68 33.25
N ALA A 191 -31.59 -3.20 34.48
CA ALA A 191 -31.58 -4.03 35.68
C ALA A 191 -33.00 -4.33 36.15
N PHE A 192 -33.83 -3.29 36.31
CA PHE A 192 -35.24 -3.40 36.69
C PHE A 192 -36.04 -2.15 36.30
N SER A 193 -37.36 -2.23 36.41
CA SER A 193 -38.26 -1.07 36.43
C SER A 193 -38.92 -0.96 37.79
N TYR A 194 -39.21 0.27 38.24
CA TYR A 194 -40.16 0.51 39.32
C TYR A 194 -41.11 1.65 38.93
N THR A 195 -42.24 1.76 39.62
CA THR A 195 -43.19 2.87 39.45
C THR A 195 -43.29 3.63 40.77
N THR A 196 -43.28 4.96 40.71
CA THR A 196 -43.70 5.82 41.82
C THR A 196 -45.11 6.31 41.54
N THR A 197 -45.91 6.47 42.60
CA THR A 197 -47.27 7.03 42.49
C THR A 197 -47.40 8.12 43.53
N ASP A 198 -47.34 9.37 43.09
CA ASP A 198 -47.41 10.53 43.94
C ASP A 198 -48.77 11.22 43.78
N ASN A 199 -49.37 11.61 44.91
CA ASN A 199 -50.51 12.52 44.90
C ASN A 199 -49.95 13.93 44.66
N LYS A 200 -50.30 14.54 43.52
CA LYS A 200 -49.98 15.94 43.21
C LYS A 200 -51.27 16.76 43.28
N VAL A 201 -51.17 18.01 43.74
CA VAL A 201 -52.29 18.95 43.77
C VAL A 201 -52.05 19.99 42.68
N GLY A 202 -53.02 20.20 41.81
CA GLY A 202 -52.87 21.13 40.69
C GLY A 202 -53.96 20.97 39.63
N TYR A 203 -53.71 21.56 38.47
CA TYR A 203 -54.59 21.40 37.31
C TYR A 203 -54.27 20.09 36.58
N TYR A 204 -55.31 19.30 36.30
CA TYR A 204 -55.23 18.08 35.51
C TYR A 204 -56.42 17.98 34.56
N GLN A 205 -56.30 17.15 33.53
CA GLN A 205 -57.43 16.81 32.68
C GLN A 205 -58.09 15.55 33.26
N ASP A 206 -59.37 15.67 33.64
CA ASP A 206 -60.14 14.56 34.16
C ASP A 206 -60.38 13.50 33.08
N SER A 207 -60.12 12.23 33.40
CA SER A 207 -60.12 11.14 32.41
C SER A 207 -61.50 10.64 32.02
N GLU A 208 -62.54 10.92 32.80
CA GLU A 208 -63.91 10.47 32.53
C GLU A 208 -64.72 11.51 31.76
N SER A 209 -64.53 12.79 32.09
CA SER A 209 -65.21 13.94 31.48
C SER A 209 -64.40 14.68 30.42
N GLY A 210 -63.07 14.49 30.39
CA GLY A 210 -62.15 15.21 29.49
C GLY A 210 -61.93 16.68 29.85
N ALA A 211 -62.55 17.19 30.92
CA ALA A 211 -62.50 18.59 31.32
C ALA A 211 -61.23 18.93 32.11
N PHE A 212 -60.75 20.17 32.01
CA PHE A 212 -59.70 20.68 32.89
C PHE A 212 -60.26 20.98 34.27
N SER A 213 -59.72 20.28 35.27
CA SER A 213 -60.11 20.38 36.68
C SER A 213 -58.93 20.78 37.55
N HIS A 214 -59.19 21.20 38.80
CA HIS A 214 -58.16 21.48 39.80
C HIS A 214 -58.43 20.67 41.06
N GLY A 215 -57.42 19.94 41.56
CA GLY A 215 -57.58 19.11 42.75
C GLY A 215 -56.40 18.16 42.95
N GLU A 216 -56.58 17.15 43.81
CA GLU A 216 -55.62 16.07 43.97
C GLU A 216 -55.74 15.05 42.83
N PHE A 217 -54.62 14.66 42.25
CA PHE A 217 -54.55 13.60 41.24
C PHE A 217 -53.30 12.75 41.43
N LYS A 218 -53.38 11.48 41.01
CA LYS A 218 -52.25 10.54 41.08
C LYS A 218 -51.44 10.59 39.80
N VAL A 219 -50.16 10.94 39.90
CA VAL A 219 -49.22 10.75 38.80
C VAL A 219 -48.45 9.46 39.05
N THR A 220 -48.53 8.53 38.10
CA THR A 220 -47.72 7.31 38.12
C THR A 220 -46.57 7.44 37.12
N GLU A 221 -45.35 7.51 37.63
CA GLU A 221 -44.14 7.65 36.82
C GLU A 221 -43.39 6.32 36.79
N ARG A 222 -43.05 5.83 35.59
CA ARG A 222 -42.23 4.63 35.40
C ARG A 222 -40.76 5.01 35.33
N HIS A 223 -39.98 4.46 36.25
CA HIS A 223 -38.53 4.63 36.29
C HIS A 223 -37.86 3.32 35.85
N ASP A 224 -36.94 3.42 34.91
CA ASP A 224 -36.12 2.30 34.44
C ASP A 224 -34.69 2.46 34.97
N VAL A 225 -34.24 1.47 35.74
CA VAL A 225 -32.89 1.43 36.32
C VAL A 225 -31.99 0.59 35.44
N TYR A 226 -30.85 1.15 35.06
CA TYR A 226 -29.84 0.51 34.21
C TYR A 226 -28.58 0.22 35.03
N GLN A 227 -27.96 -0.92 34.77
CA GLN A 227 -26.64 -1.28 35.29
C GLN A 227 -25.64 -1.37 34.14
N THR A 228 -24.39 -0.97 34.39
CA THR A 228 -23.31 -1.12 33.41
C THR A 228 -22.58 -2.44 33.62
N ILE A 229 -22.71 -3.36 32.67
CA ILE A 229 -21.89 -4.58 32.62
C ILE A 229 -20.66 -4.35 31.73
N SER A 230 -19.59 -5.10 31.99
CA SER A 230 -18.31 -4.97 31.30
C SER A 230 -17.93 -6.28 30.62
N HIS A 231 -17.80 -6.23 29.29
CA HIS A 231 -17.45 -7.38 28.46
C HIS A 231 -15.99 -7.30 28.03
N LYS A 232 -15.29 -8.43 28.07
CA LYS A 232 -13.96 -8.54 27.48
C LYS A 232 -14.12 -8.89 25.99
N LEU A 233 -13.59 -8.02 25.15
CA LEU A 233 -13.49 -8.20 23.71
C LEU A 233 -12.03 -8.47 23.37
N LYS A 234 -11.72 -9.67 22.89
CA LYS A 234 -10.47 -9.97 22.22
C LYS A 234 -10.58 -9.46 20.77
N ILE A 235 -9.53 -8.80 20.32
CA ILE A 235 -9.39 -8.28 18.96
C ILE A 235 -8.17 -8.95 18.36
N SER A 236 -8.29 -9.42 17.13
CA SER A 236 -7.18 -9.92 16.31
C SER A 236 -7.10 -9.02 15.07
N GLU A 237 -5.92 -8.50 14.74
CA GLU A 237 -5.74 -7.62 13.58
C GLU A 237 -4.51 -8.01 12.77
N ASN A 238 -4.68 -8.10 11.45
CA ASN A 238 -3.61 -8.18 10.48
C ASN A 238 -3.79 -7.17 9.34
N ILE A 239 -2.68 -6.77 8.73
CA ILE A 239 -2.67 -5.94 7.54
C ILE A 239 -2.35 -6.85 6.36
N GLU A 240 -3.16 -6.78 5.31
CA GLU A 240 -2.93 -7.47 4.05
C GLU A 240 -2.71 -6.45 2.92
N ASN A 241 -1.89 -6.83 1.94
CA ASN A 241 -1.68 -6.07 0.72
C ASN A 241 -1.52 -7.00 -0.48
N LEU A 242 -2.29 -6.72 -1.53
CA LEU A 242 -2.07 -7.24 -2.88
C LEU A 242 -1.57 -6.09 -3.76
N THR A 243 -0.46 -6.30 -4.46
CA THR A 243 -0.01 -5.39 -5.53
C THR A 243 0.11 -6.15 -6.85
N ILE A 244 -0.72 -5.78 -7.82
CA ILE A 244 -0.63 -6.24 -9.21
C ILE A 244 0.31 -5.28 -9.94
N ASN A 245 1.47 -5.77 -10.35
CA ASN A 245 2.43 -5.03 -11.16
C ASN A 245 2.26 -5.39 -12.64
N TYR A 246 2.73 -4.50 -13.52
CA TYR A 246 2.59 -4.66 -14.97
C TYR A 246 1.14 -4.87 -15.41
N PHE A 247 0.19 -4.26 -14.70
CA PHE A 247 -1.17 -4.17 -15.19
C PHE A 247 -1.16 -3.32 -16.47
N VAL A 248 -1.81 -3.83 -17.52
CA VAL A 248 -1.80 -3.26 -18.89
C VAL A 248 -0.41 -2.83 -19.42
N ALA A 249 0.66 -3.55 -19.07
CA ALA A 249 2.01 -3.21 -19.51
C ALA A 249 2.22 -3.40 -21.02
N ASN A 250 2.68 -2.34 -21.71
CA ASN A 250 3.00 -2.36 -23.13
C ASN A 250 4.37 -1.72 -23.41
N VAL A 251 5.06 -2.20 -24.46
CA VAL A 251 6.25 -1.54 -25.00
C VAL A 251 5.81 -0.37 -25.90
N THR A 252 6.07 0.88 -25.49
CA THR A 252 5.58 2.07 -26.18
C THR A 252 6.60 2.73 -27.09
N ALA A 253 7.90 2.57 -26.81
CA ALA A 253 8.98 3.09 -27.65
C ALA A 253 10.25 2.23 -27.59
N GLN A 254 11.19 2.52 -28.49
CA GLN A 254 12.57 2.06 -28.43
C GLN A 254 13.49 3.27 -28.50
N GLU A 255 14.41 3.40 -27.54
CA GLU A 255 15.29 4.55 -27.36
C GLU A 255 16.75 4.10 -27.26
N LYS A 256 17.68 4.97 -27.67
CA LYS A 256 19.11 4.78 -27.39
C LYS A 256 19.42 5.43 -26.04
N ILE A 257 19.99 4.66 -25.13
CA ILE A 257 20.44 5.14 -23.82
C ILE A 257 21.90 4.79 -23.57
N THR A 258 22.56 5.49 -22.65
CA THR A 258 23.94 5.22 -22.26
C THR A 258 23.99 4.69 -20.83
N VAL A 259 24.60 3.52 -20.64
CA VAL A 259 24.80 2.90 -19.32
C VAL A 259 26.27 2.49 -19.19
N GLY A 260 26.97 2.94 -18.15
CA GLY A 260 28.42 2.69 -17.99
C GLY A 260 29.27 3.20 -19.17
N GLY A 261 28.87 4.31 -19.80
CA GLY A 261 29.52 4.87 -20.99
C GLY A 261 29.29 4.10 -22.31
N LYS A 262 28.56 2.97 -22.30
CA LYS A 262 28.19 2.22 -23.50
C LYS A 262 26.74 2.52 -23.91
N ALA A 263 26.50 2.62 -25.21
CA ALA A 263 25.16 2.85 -25.76
C ALA A 263 24.41 1.52 -25.96
N TYR A 264 23.13 1.49 -25.59
CA TYR A 264 22.24 0.34 -25.70
C TYR A 264 20.89 0.73 -26.30
N ASP A 265 20.19 -0.25 -26.90
CA ASP A 265 18.77 -0.15 -27.21
C ASP A 265 17.95 -0.48 -25.96
N ALA A 266 17.17 0.49 -25.47
CA ALA A 266 16.19 0.28 -24.43
C ALA A 266 14.78 0.31 -25.01
N PHE A 267 13.95 -0.63 -24.55
CA PHE A 267 12.52 -0.65 -24.78
C PHE A 267 11.83 0.07 -23.64
N VAL A 268 11.03 1.08 -23.97
CA VAL A 268 10.24 1.83 -22.99
C VAL A 268 8.98 1.03 -22.72
N ILE A 269 8.83 0.55 -21.49
CA ILE A 269 7.65 -0.16 -21.01
C ILE A 269 6.83 0.81 -20.17
N GLU A 270 5.58 1.06 -20.57
CA GLU A 270 4.62 1.82 -19.77
C GLU A 270 3.58 0.85 -19.20
N SER A 271 3.28 1.00 -17.92
CA SER A 271 2.39 0.09 -17.19
C SER A 271 1.74 0.74 -15.97
N GLU A 272 0.73 0.05 -15.44
CA GLU A 272 0.10 0.38 -14.18
C GLU A 272 0.52 -0.59 -13.07
N SER A 273 0.57 -0.07 -11.85
CA SER A 273 0.80 -0.82 -10.62
C SER A 273 -0.41 -0.59 -9.71
N TRP A 274 -1.22 -1.62 -9.51
CA TRP A 274 -2.46 -1.56 -8.74
C TRP A 274 -2.23 -2.17 -7.37
N SER A 275 -2.31 -1.36 -6.31
CA SER A 275 -2.12 -1.80 -4.92
C SER A 275 -3.40 -1.67 -4.12
N LYS A 276 -3.79 -2.73 -3.41
CA LYS A 276 -4.93 -2.74 -2.50
C LYS A 276 -4.48 -3.32 -1.17
N GLY A 277 -4.49 -2.46 -0.14
CA GLY A 277 -4.20 -2.84 1.23
C GLY A 277 -5.45 -2.71 2.10
N GLY A 278 -5.55 -3.56 3.12
CA GLY A 278 -6.66 -3.56 4.07
C GLY A 278 -6.20 -3.95 5.47
N ILE A 279 -6.94 -3.48 6.47
CA ILE A 279 -6.86 -3.99 7.83
C ILE A 279 -7.95 -5.05 7.95
N VAL A 280 -7.55 -6.31 8.11
CA VAL A 280 -8.43 -7.40 8.50
C VAL A 280 -8.46 -7.41 10.01
N ARG A 281 -9.67 -7.44 10.60
CA ARG A 281 -9.83 -7.45 12.05
C ARG A 281 -11.01 -8.31 12.43
N ASP A 282 -10.74 -9.26 13.32
CA ASP A 282 -11.72 -10.13 13.94
C ASP A 282 -12.02 -9.70 15.39
N TYR A 283 -13.25 -9.95 15.81
CA TYR A 283 -13.77 -9.62 17.13
C TYR A 283 -14.31 -10.89 17.81
N ASP A 284 -13.82 -11.17 19.01
CA ASP A 284 -14.18 -12.33 19.83
C ASP A 284 -14.57 -11.86 21.24
N ALA A 285 -15.72 -12.29 21.75
CA ALA A 285 -16.25 -11.89 23.05
C ALA A 285 -17.17 -12.97 23.63
N GLU A 286 -17.27 -13.01 24.96
CA GLU A 286 -18.22 -13.84 25.72
C GLU A 286 -19.69 -13.63 25.27
N ASN A 287 -20.01 -12.48 24.67
CA ASN A 287 -21.28 -12.18 24.03
C ASN A 287 -21.08 -11.94 22.52
N GLU A 288 -21.47 -12.92 21.70
CA GLU A 288 -21.40 -12.87 20.23
C GLU A 288 -22.13 -11.66 19.60
N THR A 289 -23.15 -11.11 20.27
CA THR A 289 -23.85 -9.92 19.77
C THR A 289 -22.94 -8.71 19.82
N ILE A 290 -22.11 -8.58 20.86
CA ILE A 290 -21.14 -7.50 20.97
C ILE A 290 -20.02 -7.66 19.95
N ALA A 291 -19.52 -8.88 19.73
CA ALA A 291 -18.54 -9.16 18.67
C ALA A 291 -19.07 -8.71 17.30
N ARG A 292 -20.29 -9.16 16.92
CA ARG A 292 -20.95 -8.78 15.66
C ARG A 292 -21.21 -7.28 15.54
N GLU A 293 -21.63 -6.62 16.62
CA GLU A 293 -21.82 -5.16 16.62
C GLU A 293 -20.51 -4.39 16.39
N GLN A 294 -19.38 -4.86 16.94
CA GLN A 294 -18.09 -4.20 16.75
C GLN A 294 -17.54 -4.47 15.35
N GLN A 295 -17.74 -5.67 14.80
CA GLN A 295 -17.48 -5.98 13.39
C GLN A 295 -18.25 -5.03 12.47
N ALA A 296 -19.58 -4.96 12.61
CA ALA A 296 -20.42 -4.08 11.78
C ALA A 296 -20.02 -2.59 11.88
N LYS A 297 -19.61 -2.12 13.06
CA LYS A 297 -19.07 -0.75 13.25
C LYS A 297 -17.72 -0.56 12.55
N PHE A 298 -16.87 -1.58 12.51
CA PHE A 298 -15.59 -1.53 11.80
C PHE A 298 -15.78 -1.59 10.28
N ASP A 299 -16.62 -2.50 9.78
CA ASP A 299 -16.93 -2.63 8.35
C ASP A 299 -17.57 -1.35 7.80
N ALA A 300 -18.47 -0.72 8.55
CA ALA A 300 -19.05 0.57 8.19
C ALA A 300 -18.00 1.72 8.12
N LEU A 301 -16.97 1.67 8.98
CA LEU A 301 -15.85 2.63 8.93
C LEU A 301 -14.96 2.37 7.72
N LEU A 302 -14.65 1.11 7.41
CA LEU A 302 -13.88 0.72 6.22
C LEU A 302 -14.61 1.11 4.94
N ASN A 303 -15.91 0.80 4.82
CA ASN A 303 -16.72 1.16 3.66
C ASN A 303 -16.75 2.68 3.44
N LYS A 304 -16.97 3.46 4.50
CA LYS A 304 -16.92 4.93 4.45
C LYS A 304 -15.53 5.46 4.04
N GLN A 305 -14.45 4.80 4.48
CA GLN A 305 -13.09 5.14 4.05
C GLN A 305 -12.89 4.81 2.56
N MET A 306 -13.36 3.66 2.08
CA MET A 306 -13.27 3.26 0.68
C MET A 306 -14.03 4.23 -0.23
N GLU A 307 -15.29 4.54 0.09
CA GLU A 307 -16.11 5.56 -0.60
C GLU A 307 -15.37 6.90 -0.70
N TRP A 308 -14.77 7.36 0.41
CA TRP A 308 -13.99 8.59 0.43
C TRP A 308 -12.74 8.51 -0.45
N THR A 309 -11.95 7.42 -0.37
CA THR A 309 -10.75 7.28 -1.20
C THR A 309 -11.08 7.26 -2.69
N THR A 310 -12.16 6.58 -3.08
CA THR A 310 -12.60 6.48 -4.48
C THR A 310 -13.11 7.83 -4.98
N LYS A 311 -13.98 8.50 -4.21
CA LYS A 311 -14.51 9.83 -4.55
C LYS A 311 -13.43 10.90 -4.66
N SER A 312 -12.39 10.81 -3.82
CA SER A 312 -11.25 11.72 -3.83
C SER A 312 -10.16 11.33 -4.84
N GLY A 313 -10.36 10.27 -5.61
CA GLY A 313 -9.45 9.79 -6.66
C GLY A 313 -8.16 9.13 -6.17
N TYR A 314 -8.06 8.80 -4.87
CA TYR A 314 -6.93 8.03 -4.32
C TYR A 314 -6.94 6.57 -4.75
N THR A 315 -8.13 6.03 -5.03
CA THR A 315 -8.34 4.66 -5.51
C THR A 315 -9.27 4.65 -6.71
N ASN A 316 -9.11 3.67 -7.59
CA ASN A 316 -10.09 3.39 -8.65
C ASN A 316 -11.39 2.79 -8.06
N GLU A 317 -12.40 2.58 -8.91
CA GLU A 317 -13.72 2.05 -8.51
C GLU A 317 -13.66 0.66 -7.84
N LEU A 318 -12.58 -0.11 -8.08
CA LEU A 318 -12.33 -1.41 -7.46
C LEU A 318 -11.56 -1.32 -6.13
N GLY A 319 -11.23 -0.11 -5.69
CA GLY A 319 -10.52 0.17 -4.45
C GLY A 319 -9.01 -0.02 -4.50
N TYR A 320 -8.39 -0.05 -5.69
CA TYR A 320 -6.93 -0.09 -5.84
C TYR A 320 -6.37 1.33 -5.95
N LYS A 321 -5.30 1.63 -5.22
CA LYS A 321 -4.42 2.77 -5.53
C LYS A 321 -3.64 2.39 -6.78
N VAL A 322 -3.79 3.18 -7.84
CA VAL A 322 -3.05 3.04 -9.10
C VAL A 322 -1.76 3.86 -9.01
N SER A 323 -0.69 3.39 -9.64
CA SER A 323 0.51 4.18 -9.87
C SER A 323 1.04 3.84 -11.25
N TYR A 324 1.36 4.87 -12.04
CA TYR A 324 1.83 4.72 -13.41
C TYR A 324 3.35 4.57 -13.40
N LYS A 325 3.87 3.60 -14.16
CA LYS A 325 5.29 3.27 -14.22
C LYS A 325 5.77 3.35 -15.66
N LYS A 326 6.91 4.01 -15.87
CA LYS A 326 7.65 4.06 -17.12
C LYS A 326 9.06 3.52 -16.89
N GLU A 327 9.41 2.45 -17.58
CA GLU A 327 10.64 1.68 -17.35
C GLU A 327 11.44 1.56 -18.65
N TRP A 328 12.73 1.89 -18.62
CA TRP A 328 13.63 1.70 -19.75
C TRP A 328 14.31 0.35 -19.61
N PHE A 329 13.73 -0.65 -20.27
CA PHE A 329 14.22 -2.01 -20.29
C PHE A 329 15.20 -2.20 -21.45
N VAL A 330 16.50 -2.17 -21.19
CA VAL A 330 17.44 -2.80 -22.14
C VAL A 330 17.16 -4.31 -22.07
N PRO A 331 17.25 -5.10 -23.15
CA PRO A 331 16.90 -6.52 -23.05
C PRO A 331 17.88 -7.31 -22.22
N GLY A 332 17.36 -8.14 -21.33
CA GLY A 332 18.08 -9.12 -20.52
C GLY A 332 19.01 -8.68 -19.38
N TYR A 333 19.32 -7.43 -19.02
CA TYR A 333 19.08 -6.06 -19.47
C TYR A 333 18.49 -5.23 -18.33
N GLY A 334 17.18 -5.35 -18.25
CA GLY A 334 16.41 -4.95 -17.09
C GLY A 334 16.10 -3.46 -17.11
N PRO A 335 15.24 -3.02 -16.19
CA PRO A 335 14.80 -1.64 -16.09
C PRO A 335 15.90 -0.73 -15.53
N VAL A 336 16.85 -0.32 -16.37
CA VAL A 336 18.01 0.52 -15.98
C VAL A 336 17.63 1.96 -15.61
N LYS A 337 16.43 2.39 -15.98
CA LYS A 337 15.80 3.62 -15.50
C LYS A 337 14.32 3.35 -15.24
N ILE A 338 13.78 3.90 -14.16
CA ILE A 338 12.36 3.81 -13.80
C ILE A 338 11.87 5.19 -13.34
N GLU A 339 10.71 5.58 -13.84
CA GLU A 339 9.93 6.74 -13.40
C GLU A 339 8.56 6.24 -12.91
N VAL A 340 8.16 6.66 -11.71
CA VAL A 340 6.90 6.26 -11.07
C VAL A 340 6.09 7.49 -10.71
N HIS A 341 4.85 7.54 -11.17
CA HIS A 341 3.86 8.56 -10.83
C HIS A 341 2.77 7.99 -9.92
N ASP A 342 2.16 8.82 -9.08
CA ASP A 342 0.98 8.44 -8.30
C ASP A 342 -0.30 8.43 -9.15
N GLN A 343 -1.41 8.10 -8.51
CA GLN A 343 -2.73 8.06 -9.15
C GLN A 343 -3.19 9.41 -9.73
N PHE A 344 -2.53 10.52 -9.38
CA PHE A 344 -2.80 11.87 -9.90
C PHE A 344 -1.77 12.31 -10.95
N GLY A 345 -0.79 11.47 -11.31
CA GLY A 345 0.27 11.83 -12.27
C GLY A 345 1.47 12.56 -11.66
N ALA A 346 1.51 12.81 -10.34
CA ALA A 346 2.69 13.42 -9.72
C ALA A 346 3.84 12.41 -9.64
N ILE A 347 5.03 12.84 -10.03
CA ILE A 347 6.27 12.05 -9.90
C ILE A 347 6.47 11.69 -8.42
N GLN A 348 6.45 10.40 -8.10
CA GLN A 348 6.80 9.86 -6.78
C GLN A 348 8.27 9.45 -6.71
N THR A 349 8.81 8.85 -7.76
CA THR A 349 10.16 8.25 -7.73
C THR A 349 10.83 8.28 -9.09
N TYR A 350 12.11 8.68 -9.09
CA TYR A 350 13.09 8.36 -10.14
C TYR A 350 14.06 7.30 -9.63
N MET A 351 14.42 6.35 -10.49
CA MET A 351 15.49 5.39 -10.28
C MET A 351 16.37 5.34 -11.52
N ASP A 352 17.69 5.38 -11.33
CA ASP A 352 18.69 5.25 -12.38
C ASP A 352 19.76 4.23 -11.97
N ILE A 353 20.16 3.35 -12.89
CA ILE A 353 21.37 2.54 -12.75
C ILE A 353 22.60 3.30 -13.25
N ILE A 354 23.66 3.19 -12.47
CA ILE A 354 25.02 3.59 -12.78
C ILE A 354 25.90 2.34 -12.72
N LEU A 355 26.80 2.19 -13.70
CA LEU A 355 27.80 1.12 -13.82
C LEU A 355 29.20 1.73 -13.80
#